data_AF-A0A950MTQ3-F1
#
_entry.id   AF-A0A950MTQ3-F1
#
_cell.length_a   1.000
_cell.length_b   1.000
_cell.length_c   1.000
_cell.angle_alpha   90.00
_cell.angle_beta   90.00
_cell.angle_gamma   90.00
#
_symmetry.space_group_name_H-M   'P 1'
#
loop_
_entity.id
_entity.type
_entity.pdbx_description
1 polymer ?
#
loop_
_entity_poly.entity_id
_entity_poly.type
_entity_poly.pdbx_seq_one_letter_code
_entity_poly.pdbx_strand_id
1 'polypeptide(L)'
;MIPFSGNPLNRASERRIDQEWIGAKQHEPTTRIWPLWRLKPFLLGGEDGEAASVEAGYLQTPLACDLAPVTAFSIFLGLDEDGAALFALDVASDVDPSAEGPLAGLGHFR
;
A
#
# COMPACT_ATOMS: atom_id res chain seq x y z
N MET A 1 -28.76 12.22 -0.61
CA MET A 1 -27.75 11.15 -0.51
C MET A 1 -26.42 11.84 -0.27
N ILE A 2 -25.82 11.66 0.91
CA ILE A 2 -24.49 12.22 1.19
C ILE A 2 -23.50 11.32 0.45
N PRO A 3 -22.69 11.82 -0.50
CA PRO A 3 -21.66 10.98 -1.10
C PRO A 3 -20.69 10.57 0.01
N PHE A 4 -20.20 9.32 -0.02
CA PHE A 4 -19.07 8.88 0.79
C PHE A 4 -17.78 9.56 0.27
N SER A 5 -17.75 10.90 0.25
CA SER A 5 -16.74 11.73 -0.43
C SER A 5 -15.55 12.11 0.44
N GLY A 6 -15.33 11.41 1.56
CA GLY A 6 -14.16 11.60 2.42
C GLY A 6 -12.96 10.73 2.05
N ASN A 7 -13.11 9.80 1.10
CA ASN A 7 -11.98 8.99 0.63
C ASN A 7 -11.24 9.77 -0.48
N PRO A 8 -9.93 10.04 -0.33
CA PRO A 8 -9.15 10.77 -1.33
C PRO A 8 -8.94 9.98 -2.64
N LEU A 9 -9.27 8.68 -2.67
CA LEU A 9 -9.11 7.84 -3.84
C LEU A 9 -10.35 7.81 -4.71
N ASN A 10 -10.14 7.96 -6.03
CA ASN A 10 -11.09 7.47 -7.02
C ASN A 10 -11.00 5.93 -7.08
N ARG A 11 -12.06 5.25 -6.64
CA ARG A 11 -12.09 3.78 -6.59
C ARG A 11 -11.97 3.09 -7.95
N ALA A 12 -12.30 3.77 -9.05
CA ALA A 12 -12.32 3.23 -10.42
C ALA A 12 -12.90 1.80 -10.49
N SER A 13 -14.05 1.59 -9.84
CA SER A 13 -14.65 0.27 -9.62
C SER A 13 -14.91 -0.50 -10.93
N GLU A 14 -15.23 0.21 -12.00
CA GLU A 14 -15.46 -0.32 -13.34
C GLU A 14 -14.23 -0.98 -13.96
N ARG A 15 -13.02 -0.62 -13.50
CA ARG A 15 -11.75 -1.18 -13.99
C ARG A 15 -11.35 -2.46 -13.30
N ARG A 16 -11.99 -2.85 -12.19
CA ARG A 16 -11.55 -4.01 -11.37
C ARG A 16 -11.69 -5.36 -12.09
N ILE A 17 -12.52 -5.45 -13.11
CA ILE A 17 -12.66 -6.66 -13.94
C ILE A 17 -11.65 -6.71 -15.09
N ASP A 18 -11.00 -5.58 -15.41
CA ASP A 18 -10.06 -5.43 -16.50
C ASP A 18 -8.65 -5.80 -16.02
N GLN A 19 -8.32 -7.09 -16.14
CA GLN A 19 -7.05 -7.63 -15.66
C GLN A 19 -5.83 -7.03 -16.38
N GLU A 20 -5.97 -6.69 -17.67
CA GLU A 20 -4.90 -6.07 -18.44
C GLU A 20 -4.62 -4.66 -17.92
N TRP A 21 -5.68 -3.87 -17.68
CA TRP A 21 -5.54 -2.53 -17.11
C TRP A 21 -4.92 -2.56 -15.71
N ILE A 22 -5.35 -3.50 -14.86
CA ILE A 22 -4.77 -3.67 -13.51
C ILE A 22 -3.29 -4.05 -13.59
N GLY A 23 -2.94 -5.01 -14.45
CA GLY A 23 -1.56 -5.44 -14.67
C GLY A 23 -0.68 -4.30 -15.19
N ALA A 24 -1.18 -3.49 -16.12
CA ALA A 24 -0.47 -2.29 -16.60
C ALA A 24 -0.22 -1.30 -15.45
N LYS A 25 -1.22 -1.04 -14.60
CA LYS A 25 -1.07 -0.14 -13.45
C LYS A 25 -0.06 -0.64 -12.42
N GLN A 26 0.06 -1.94 -12.19
CA GLN A 26 1.08 -2.47 -11.25
C GLN A 26 2.52 -2.15 -11.68
N HIS A 27 2.77 -1.97 -12.98
CA HIS A 27 4.10 -1.71 -13.53
C HIS A 27 4.38 -0.22 -13.79
N GLU A 28 3.41 0.67 -13.54
CA GLU A 28 3.64 2.10 -13.73
C GLU A 28 4.57 2.67 -12.63
N PRO A 29 5.59 3.48 -12.98
CA PRO A 29 6.51 4.06 -11.99
C PRO A 29 5.87 4.99 -10.96
N THR A 30 4.66 5.48 -11.23
CA THR A 30 3.91 6.35 -10.31
C THR A 30 3.11 5.54 -9.28
N THR A 31 2.95 4.23 -9.50
CA THR A 31 2.16 3.36 -8.63
C THR A 31 2.78 3.23 -7.26
N ARG A 32 1.92 3.33 -6.25
CA ARG A 32 2.25 3.22 -4.84
C ARG A 32 1.70 1.92 -4.29
N ILE A 33 2.46 1.28 -3.42
CA ILE A 33 2.10 0.04 -2.75
C ILE A 33 2.04 0.30 -1.25
N TRP A 34 0.95 -0.07 -0.60
CA TRP A 34 0.82 -0.03 0.86
C TRP A 34 0.97 -1.43 1.43
N PRO A 35 2.07 -1.74 2.14
CA PRO A 35 2.23 -3.04 2.76
C PRO A 35 1.27 -3.22 3.95
N LEU A 36 0.66 -4.39 4.03
CA LEU A 36 -0.10 -4.83 5.19
C LEU A 36 0.53 -6.12 5.70
N TRP A 37 0.84 -6.16 7.00
CA TRP A 37 1.28 -7.37 7.69
C TRP A 37 0.23 -7.76 8.71
N ARG A 38 -0.35 -8.96 8.58
CA ARG A 38 -1.45 -9.43 9.46
C ARG A 38 -2.61 -8.41 9.52
N LEU A 39 -2.97 -7.84 8.36
CA LEU A 39 -3.98 -6.79 8.18
C LEU A 39 -3.68 -5.45 8.85
N LYS A 40 -2.47 -5.25 9.36
CA LYS A 40 -2.02 -3.97 9.88
C LYS A 40 -1.29 -3.21 8.79
N PRO A 41 -1.68 -1.97 8.44
CA PRO A 41 -0.93 -1.15 7.48
C PRO A 41 0.44 -0.74 8.00
N PHE A 42 1.39 -0.60 7.09
CA PHE A 42 2.67 0.03 7.38
C PHE A 42 2.52 1.55 7.51
N LEU A 43 3.01 2.11 8.61
CA LEU A 43 2.89 3.52 8.94
C LEU A 43 4.28 4.13 9.17
N LEU A 44 4.46 5.37 8.75
CA LEU A 44 5.62 6.20 9.05
C LEU A 44 5.29 7.12 10.24
N GLY A 45 6.31 7.46 11.03
CA GLY A 45 6.18 8.25 12.25
C GLY A 45 6.43 7.42 13.51
N GLY A 46 6.35 8.07 14.67
CA GLY A 46 6.69 7.46 15.96
C GLY A 46 5.69 6.38 16.38
N GLU A 47 6.23 5.25 16.86
CA GLU A 47 5.46 4.10 17.38
C GLU A 47 4.62 4.45 18.63
N ASP A 48 5.13 5.39 19.42
CA ASP A 48 4.67 5.64 20.80
C ASP A 48 3.70 6.82 20.96
N GLY A 49 2.83 7.10 19.99
CA GLY A 49 1.75 8.10 20.16
C GLY A 49 2.18 9.55 20.47
N GLU A 50 3.48 9.81 20.60
CA GLU A 50 4.09 11.14 20.75
C GLU A 50 4.34 11.81 19.39
N ALA A 51 4.27 11.04 18.29
CA ALA A 51 4.34 11.60 16.96
C ALA A 51 3.08 12.42 16.67
N ALA A 52 3.28 13.69 16.35
CA ALA A 52 2.22 14.64 16.03
C ALA A 52 1.36 14.22 14.82
N SER A 53 1.86 13.32 13.99
CA SER A 53 1.15 12.70 12.88
C SER A 53 1.72 11.32 12.55
N VAL A 54 0.85 10.40 12.14
CA VAL A 54 1.23 9.15 11.47
C VAL A 54 0.85 9.27 10.00
N GLU A 55 1.70 8.74 9.12
CA GLU A 55 1.50 8.79 7.67
C GLU A 55 1.47 7.36 7.11
N ALA A 56 0.78 7.18 5.97
CA ALA A 56 0.79 5.90 5.28
C ALA A 56 2.18 5.63 4.68
N GLY A 57 2.78 4.48 5.00
CA GLY A 57 4.07 4.05 4.48
C GLY A 57 3.94 3.45 3.08
N TYR A 58 3.70 4.31 2.09
CA TYR A 58 3.66 3.89 0.69
C TYR A 58 5.05 3.60 0.14
N LEU A 59 5.18 2.50 -0.60
CA LEU A 59 6.41 2.07 -1.26
C LEU A 59 6.28 2.17 -2.78
N GLN A 60 7.43 2.26 -3.44
CA GLN A 60 7.55 2.07 -4.88
C GLN A 60 7.63 0.57 -5.21
N THR A 61 7.21 0.18 -6.42
CA THR A 61 7.16 -1.23 -6.86
C THR A 61 8.45 -2.02 -6.61
N PRO A 62 9.67 -1.50 -6.89
CA PRO A 62 10.89 -2.28 -6.65
C PRO A 62 11.08 -2.72 -5.19
N LEU A 63 10.83 -1.82 -4.24
CA LEU A 63 10.96 -2.13 -2.81
C LEU A 63 9.85 -3.08 -2.34
N ALA A 64 8.65 -2.97 -2.92
CA ALA A 64 7.56 -3.88 -2.63
C ALA A 64 7.84 -5.32 -3.12
N CYS A 65 8.56 -5.48 -4.24
CA CYS A 65 8.97 -6.79 -4.74
C CYS A 65 9.96 -7.52 -3.82
N ASP A 66 10.75 -6.79 -3.03
CA ASP A 66 11.66 -7.39 -2.05
C ASP A 66 10.92 -7.89 -0.79
N LEU A 67 9.70 -7.40 -0.54
CA LEU A 67 8.91 -7.72 0.65
C LEU A 67 7.96 -8.90 0.46
N ALA A 68 7.54 -9.16 -0.77
CA ALA A 68 6.57 -10.22 -1.04
C ALA A 68 6.81 -10.83 -2.43
N PRO A 69 6.56 -12.14 -2.60
CA PRO A 69 6.65 -12.76 -3.91
C PRO A 69 5.60 -12.17 -4.87
N VAL A 70 5.84 -12.29 -6.18
CA VAL A 70 4.90 -11.83 -7.23
C VAL A 70 3.49 -12.46 -7.12
N THR A 71 3.38 -13.60 -6.43
CA THR A 71 2.12 -14.32 -6.18
C THR A 71 1.36 -13.81 -4.95
N ALA A 72 1.92 -12.86 -4.19
CA ALA A 72 1.26 -12.30 -3.01
C ALA A 72 -0.02 -11.56 -3.39
N PHE A 73 -0.97 -11.51 -2.47
CA PHE A 73 -2.22 -10.79 -2.70
C PHE A 73 -1.95 -9.29 -2.78
N SER A 74 -2.23 -8.72 -3.95
CA SER A 74 -2.17 -7.29 -4.21
C SER A 74 -3.54 -6.79 -4.66
N ILE A 75 -4.12 -5.86 -3.91
CA ILE A 75 -5.48 -5.36 -4.11
C ILE A 75 -5.44 -3.92 -4.57
N PHE A 76 -6.02 -3.63 -5.74
CA PHE A 76 -6.20 -2.26 -6.23
C PHE A 76 -7.20 -1.49 -5.36
N LEU A 77 -6.73 -0.41 -4.72
CA LEU A 77 -7.54 0.43 -3.85
C LEU A 77 -8.24 1.56 -4.62
N GLY A 78 -7.55 2.10 -5.63
CA GLY A 78 -8.03 3.21 -6.43
C GLY A 78 -6.89 4.00 -7.06
N LEU A 79 -7.25 5.14 -7.61
CA LEU A 79 -6.35 6.17 -8.13
C LEU A 79 -6.36 7.36 -7.17
N ASP A 80 -5.20 7.99 -6.96
CA ASP A 80 -5.13 9.29 -6.28
C ASP A 80 -5.54 10.44 -7.21
N GLU A 81 -5.43 11.68 -6.70
CA GLU A 81 -5.81 12.89 -7.44
C GLU A 81 -4.99 13.10 -8.72
N ASP A 82 -3.75 12.62 -8.75
CA ASP A 82 -2.85 12.68 -9.91
C ASP A 82 -3.06 11.50 -10.87
N GLY A 83 -3.93 10.55 -10.53
CA GLY A 83 -4.19 9.34 -11.31
C GLY A 83 -3.19 8.21 -11.09
N ALA A 84 -2.32 8.30 -10.08
CA ALA A 84 -1.43 7.23 -9.70
C ALA A 84 -2.20 6.11 -8.99
N ALA A 85 -1.90 4.86 -9.32
CA ALA A 85 -2.59 3.73 -8.72
C ALA A 85 -2.04 3.42 -7.32
N LEU A 86 -2.93 3.08 -6.40
CA LEU A 86 -2.59 2.59 -5.08
C LEU A 86 -3.03 1.14 -4.93
N PHE A 87 -2.12 0.27 -4.50
CA PHE A 87 -2.40 -1.12 -4.17
C PHE A 87 -2.10 -1.41 -2.71
N ALA A 88 -2.92 -2.24 -2.05
CA ALA A 88 -2.56 -2.89 -0.80
C ALA A 88 -1.85 -4.21 -1.10
N LEU A 89 -0.70 -4.47 -0.47
CA LEU A 89 0.08 -5.70 -0.62
C LEU A 89 0.08 -6.46 0.70
N ASP A 90 -0.37 -7.71 0.68
CA ASP A 90 -0.22 -8.61 1.82
C ASP A 90 1.22 -9.10 1.94
N VAL A 91 1.86 -8.82 3.07
CA VAL A 91 3.22 -9.27 3.40
C VAL A 91 3.08 -10.49 4.32
N ALA A 92 3.27 -11.68 3.76
CA ALA A 92 3.24 -12.92 4.53
C ALA A 92 4.62 -13.20 5.12
N SER A 93 4.85 -12.74 6.35
CA SER A 93 6.09 -12.97 7.10
C SER A 93 5.81 -13.47 8.52
N ASP A 94 6.63 -14.41 9.00
CA ASP A 94 6.56 -14.90 10.39
C ASP A 94 7.10 -13.88 11.39
N VAL A 95 8.11 -13.13 10.96
CA VAL A 95 8.77 -12.05 11.69
C VAL A 95 8.26 -10.68 11.24
N ASP A 96 8.34 -9.69 12.12
CA ASP A 96 7.91 -8.32 11.83
C ASP A 96 8.79 -7.71 10.71
N PRO A 97 8.21 -7.38 9.53
CA PRO A 97 8.99 -6.82 8.43
C PRO A 97 9.59 -5.44 8.73
N SER A 98 9.12 -4.74 9.77
CA SER A 98 9.70 -3.46 10.21
C SER A 98 10.83 -3.61 11.22
N ALA A 99 11.03 -4.82 11.76
CA ALA A 99 12.15 -5.13 12.65
C ALA A 99 13.42 -5.56 11.89
N GLU A 100 13.28 -6.07 10.67
CA GLU A 100 14.39 -6.55 9.83
C GLU A 100 14.13 -6.35 8.33
N GLY A 101 15.18 -6.45 7.51
CA GLY A 101 15.03 -6.36 6.06
C GLY A 101 14.73 -4.94 5.54
N PRO A 102 14.02 -4.81 4.41
CA PRO A 102 13.92 -3.53 3.69
C PRO A 102 13.14 -2.42 4.41
N LEU A 103 12.30 -2.75 5.41
CA LEU A 103 11.54 -1.76 6.19
C LEU A 103 12.13 -1.50 7.58
N ALA A 104 13.28 -2.11 7.90
CA ALA A 104 13.91 -1.98 9.21
C ALA A 104 14.13 -0.51 9.60
N GLY A 105 13.49 -0.08 10.69
CA GLY A 105 13.62 1.27 11.23
C GLY A 105 12.98 2.39 10.40
N LEU A 106 12.21 2.06 9.35
CA LEU A 106 11.50 3.06 8.53
C LEU A 106 10.13 3.43 9.11
N GLY A 107 9.50 2.53 9.87
CA GLY A 107 8.13 2.68 10.34
C GLY A 107 7.68 1.46 11.13
N HIS A 108 6.36 1.27 11.24
CA HIS A 108 5.77 0.19 12.04
C HIS A 108 4.43 -0.28 11.47
N PHE A 109 3.98 -1.48 11.84
CA PHE A 109 2.68 -2.03 11.45
C PHE A 109 1.66 -1.93 12.60
N ARG A 110 0.55 -1.21 12.41
CA ARG A 110 -0.48 -1.04 13.47
C ARG A 110 -1.92 -1.09 12.97
#